data_AF-A0A9K3ELS5-F1
#
_entry.id   AF-A0A9K3ELS5-F1
#
_cell.length_a   1.000
_cell.length_b   1.000
_cell.length_c   1.000
_cell.angle_alpha   90.00
_cell.angle_beta   90.00
_cell.angle_gamma   90.00
#
_symmetry.space_group_name_H-M   'P 1'
#
loop_
_entity.id
_entity.type
_entity.pdbx_description
1 polymer ?
#
loop_
_entity_poly.entity_id
_entity_poly.type
_entity_poly.pdbx_seq_one_letter_code
_entity_poly.pdbx_strand_id
1 'polypeptide(L)' 'MTDVILWLQGEIPKGSRLGVPYVAGKDKVAACAKHFVADGGTTLGIDENNTVANRHELLSIQGVSTVMVSYSSWNG' A
#
# COMPACT_ATOMS: atom_id res chain seq x y z
N MET A 1 5.10 5.80 -9.18
CA MET A 1 3.73 5.28 -9.44
C MET A 1 2.81 5.38 -8.22
N THR A 2 3.27 5.91 -7.07
CA THR A 2 2.43 6.17 -5.89
C THR A 2 1.70 7.53 -5.96
N ASP A 3 2.00 8.35 -6.97
CA ASP A 3 1.42 9.69 -7.17
C ASP A 3 -0.10 9.68 -7.35
N VAL A 4 -0.67 8.52 -7.71
CA VAL A 4 -2.13 8.30 -7.75
C VAL A 4 -2.79 8.56 -6.38
N ILE A 5 -2.08 8.30 -5.27
CA ILE A 5 -2.57 8.57 -3.92
C ILE A 5 -2.74 10.08 -3.72
N LEU A 6 -1.80 10.90 -4.20
CA LEU A 6 -1.89 12.37 -4.12
C LEU A 6 -3.03 12.90 -5.00
N TRP A 7 -3.23 12.29 -6.17
CA TRP A 7 -4.34 12.68 -7.05
C TRP A 7 -5.71 12.42 -6.39
N LEU A 8 -5.88 11.23 -5.79
CA LEU A 8 -7.11 10.80 -5.12
C LEU A 8 -7.37 11.53 -3.80
N GLN A 9 -6.36 11.64 -2.94
CA GLN A 9 -6.51 12.16 -1.57
C GLN A 9 -6.16 13.65 -1.42
N GLY A 10 -5.38 14.20 -2.35
CA GLY A 10 -4.76 15.52 -2.23
C GLY A 10 -3.34 15.47 -1.64
N GLU A 11 -2.60 16.57 -1.82
CA GLU A 11 -1.23 16.71 -1.32
C GLU A 11 -1.20 16.87 0.20
N ILE A 12 -0.34 16.09 0.87
CA ILE A 12 -0.13 16.19 2.30
C ILE A 12 0.63 17.51 2.60
N PRO A 13 0.16 18.35 3.54
CA PRO A 13 0.85 19.59 3.88
C PRO A 13 2.29 19.35 4.35
N LYS A 14 3.22 20.22 3.95
CA LYS A 14 4.64 20.13 4.34
C LYS A 14 4.78 20.13 5.86
N GLY A 15 5.57 19.20 6.39
CA GLY A 15 5.80 19.04 7.84
C GLY A 15 4.74 18.19 8.55
N SER A 16 3.74 17.66 7.84
CA SER A 16 2.79 16.71 8.41
C SER A 16 3.47 15.38 8.78
N ARG A 17 2.93 14.71 9.80
CA ARG A 17 3.39 13.39 10.21
C ARG A 17 3.07 12.34 9.14
N LEU A 18 4.07 11.60 8.68
CA LEU A 18 3.90 10.47 7.76
C LEU A 18 3.18 9.29 8.44
N GLY A 19 2.42 8.51 7.67
CA GLY A 19 1.69 7.34 8.16
C GLY A 19 0.37 7.66 8.87
N VAL A 20 -0.11 8.90 8.77
CA VAL A 20 -1.44 9.32 9.26
C VAL A 20 -2.39 9.43 8.06
N PRO A 21 -3.65 8.96 8.17
CA PRO A 21 -4.64 9.12 7.11
C PRO A 21 -4.87 10.59 6.73
N TYR A 22 -5.06 10.85 5.44
CA TYR A 22 -5.25 12.21 4.93
C TYR A 22 -6.18 12.23 3.72
N VAL A 23 -7.16 13.14 3.75
CA VAL A 23 -8.02 13.50 2.62
C VAL A 23 -8.20 15.01 2.67
N ALA A 24 -7.87 15.72 1.59
CA ALA A 24 -7.78 17.19 1.58
C ALA A 24 -9.14 17.90 1.65
N GLY A 25 -10.24 17.22 1.34
CA GLY A 25 -11.55 17.85 1.31
C GLY A 25 -12.66 16.96 0.74
N LYS A 26 -13.86 17.53 0.65
CA LYS A 26 -15.10 16.86 0.20
C LYS A 26 -15.10 16.44 -1.28
N ASP A 27 -14.19 16.98 -2.07
CA ASP A 27 -13.97 16.69 -3.48
C ASP A 27 -12.86 15.65 -3.72
N LYS A 28 -12.32 15.09 -2.63
CA LYS A 28 -11.32 14.03 -2.63
C LYS A 28 -11.88 12.73 -2.07
N VAL A 29 -11.20 11.63 -2.36
CA VAL A 29 -11.58 10.29 -1.92
C VAL A 29 -10.43 9.64 -1.16
N ALA A 30 -10.76 8.84 -0.16
CA ALA A 30 -9.76 8.03 0.53
C ALA A 30 -9.16 7.02 -0.44
N ALA A 31 -7.83 6.94 -0.50
CA ALA A 31 -7.12 5.94 -1.28
C ALA A 31 -6.80 4.73 -0.40
N CYS A 32 -6.57 3.61 -1.08
CA CYS A 32 -6.17 2.35 -0.47
C CYS A 32 -4.90 1.84 -1.15
N ALA A 33 -3.82 1.68 -0.39
CA ALA A 33 -2.67 0.93 -0.88
C ALA A 33 -3.01 -0.56 -0.74
N LYS A 34 -2.96 -1.28 -1.85
CA LYS A 34 -3.30 -2.69 -1.88
C LYS A 34 -2.48 -3.47 -2.92
N HIS A 35 -2.26 -4.76 -2.72
CA HIS A 35 -2.50 -5.49 -1.47
C HIS A 35 -1.23 -5.56 -0.62
N PHE A 36 -1.37 -5.34 0.68
CA PHE A 36 -0.27 -5.42 1.64
C PHE A 36 -0.14 -6.86 2.19
N VAL A 37 0.94 -7.59 1.91
CA VAL A 37 2.09 -7.24 1.08
C VAL A 37 2.48 -8.41 0.19
N ALA A 38 3.13 -8.08 -0.92
CA ALA A 38 3.75 -9.03 -1.84
C ALA A 38 2.77 -9.98 -2.54
N ASP A 39 1.57 -9.48 -2.87
CA ASP A 39 0.59 -10.14 -3.75
C ASP A 39 1.16 -10.46 -5.13
N GLY A 40 2.05 -9.60 -5.67
CA GLY A 40 2.73 -9.85 -6.95
C GLY A 40 3.93 -10.81 -6.89
N GLY A 41 4.31 -11.32 -5.72
CA GLY A 41 5.52 -12.13 -5.51
C GLY A 41 5.27 -13.64 -5.37
N THR A 42 4.05 -14.11 -5.64
CA THR A 42 3.65 -15.48 -5.34
C THR A 42 4.43 -16.50 -6.16
N THR A 43 4.63 -17.68 -5.58
CA THR A 43 5.34 -18.80 -6.23
C THR A 43 4.67 -19.13 -7.56
N LEU A 44 5.45 -19.02 -8.65
CA LEU A 44 5.00 -19.22 -10.04
C LEU A 44 3.89 -18.25 -10.50
N GLY A 45 3.66 -17.13 -9.79
CA GLY A 45 2.61 -16.18 -10.11
C GLY A 45 1.19 -16.73 -9.92
N ILE A 46 1.04 -17.78 -9.10
CA ILE A 46 -0.27 -18.35 -8.77
C ILE A 46 -0.99 -17.36 -7.86
N ASP A 47 -2.22 -16.98 -8.25
CA ASP A 47 -3.05 -16.07 -7.48
C ASP A 47 -3.29 -16.57 -6.05
N GLU A 48 -3.29 -15.66 -5.08
CA GLU A 48 -3.50 -15.92 -3.64
C GLU A 48 -2.53 -16.94 -2.98
N ASN A 49 -1.41 -17.29 -3.64
CA ASN A 49 -0.48 -18.31 -3.15
C ASN A 49 0.64 -17.73 -2.24
N ASN A 50 1.60 -18.57 -1.84
CA ASN A 50 2.71 -18.18 -0.96
C ASN A 50 3.80 -17.38 -1.71
N THR A 51 4.16 -16.23 -1.16
CA THR A 51 5.34 -15.45 -1.55
C THR A 51 6.51 -15.81 -0.63
N VAL A 52 7.61 -16.31 -1.23
CA VAL A 52 8.84 -16.66 -0.51
C VAL A 52 9.87 -15.57 -0.71
N ALA A 53 10.07 -14.74 0.31
CA ALA A 53 10.99 -13.59 0.27
C ALA A 53 11.52 -13.27 1.67
N ASN A 54 12.69 -12.66 1.75
CA ASN A 54 13.25 -12.19 3.02
C ASN A 54 12.69 -10.81 3.41
N ARG A 55 12.86 -10.41 4.67
CA ARG A 55 12.30 -9.15 5.22
C ARG A 55 12.82 -7.89 4.49
N HIS A 56 14.04 -7.93 3.96
CA HIS A 56 14.63 -6.78 3.28
C HIS A 56 13.96 -6.52 1.93
N GLU A 57 13.53 -7.59 1.25
CA GLU A 57 12.79 -7.53 -0.02
C GLU A 57 11.35 -7.00 0.16
N LEU A 58 10.82 -6.96 1.39
CA LEU A 58 9.39 -6.72 1.66
C LEU A 58 9.04 -5.27 2.06
N LEU A 59 9.99 -4.47 2.57
CA LEU A 59 9.67 -3.26 3.35
C LEU A 59 9.85 -1.94 2.57
N SER A 60 8.78 -1.43 1.97
CA SER A 60 8.64 0.02 1.67
C SER A 60 7.16 0.46 1.59
N ILE A 61 6.73 1.44 2.41
CA ILE A 61 5.40 2.08 2.29
C ILE A 61 5.50 3.58 2.62
N GLN A 62 4.80 4.41 1.86
CA GLN A 62 4.60 5.85 2.07
C GLN A 62 3.12 6.13 2.39
N GLY A 63 2.82 7.24 3.09
CA GLY A 63 1.52 7.52 3.74
C GLY A 63 0.29 7.38 2.82
N VAL A 64 -0.67 6.56 3.25
CA VAL A 64 -1.95 6.29 2.58
C VAL A 64 -3.05 6.20 3.63
N SER A 65 -4.31 6.53 3.28
CA SER A 65 -5.41 6.54 4.26
C SER A 65 -5.86 5.15 4.70
N THR A 66 -5.77 4.17 3.82
CA THR A 66 -6.10 2.77 4.13
C THR A 66 -5.12 1.82 3.48
N VAL A 67 -4.96 0.64 4.09
CA VAL A 67 -4.14 -0.46 3.57
C VAL A 67 -5.02 -1.71 3.57
N MET A 68 -5.13 -2.39 2.43
CA MET A 68 -5.86 -3.65 2.31
C MET A 68 -4.88 -4.80 2.35
N VAL A 69 -5.14 -5.80 3.20
CA VAL A 69 -4.30 -6.99 3.34
C VAL A 69 -4.41 -7.88 2.11
N SER A 70 -3.30 -8.51 1.72
CA SER A 70 -3.27 -9.52 0.65
C SER A 70 -3.90 -10.83 1.08
N TYR A 71 -4.50 -11.54 0.13
CA TYR A 71 -4.91 -12.94 0.31
C TYR A 71 -3.72 -13.91 0.31
N SER A 72 -2.57 -13.51 -0.23
CA SER A 72 -1.34 -14.31 -0.28
C SER A 72 -0.72 -14.54 1.10
N SER A 73 -0.12 -15.72 1.30
CA SER A 73 0.79 -15.99 2.43
C SER A 73 2.19 -15.41 2.22
N TRP A 74 2.92 -15.20 3.32
CA TRP A 74 4.35 -14.88 3.30
C TRP A 74 5.13 -15.90 4.15
N ASN A 75 5.99 -16.69 3.51
CA ASN A 75 6.77 -17.77 4.13
C ASN A 75 5.91 -18.81 4.89
N GLY A 76 4.70 -19.12 4.41
CA GLY A 76 3.81 -20.16 4.98
C GLY A 76 2.35 -19.81 4.84
#